data_AF-A0A1V4UDA1-F1
#
_entry.id   AF-A0A1V4UDA1-F1
#
_cell.length_a   1.000
_cell.length_b   1.000
_cell.length_c   1.000
_cell.angle_alpha   90.00
_cell.angle_beta   90.00
_cell.angle_gamma   90.00
#
_symmetry.space_group_name_H-M   'P 1'
#
loop_
_entity.id
_entity.type
_entity.pdbx_description
1 polymer ?
#
loop_
_entity_poly.entity_id
_entity_poly.type
_entity_poly.pdbx_seq_one_letter_code
_entity_poly.pdbx_strand_id
1 'polypeptide(L)'
;MVKISRYCIICLFLFLIEGVSALSVTVAPDQIEKGDQVTISITALPDNSTFSLQIEGTFAATPGGSFSFETRNLVLPFALNDGSLSATLRNTATNQLIVRRGDTEVKKVGVSKDGVFSTTDSGSIPAGTYDSISLGGTAAPGATAIIASMTLQGKKSGPDDSAITFLVDGVTDGRVAITIGVDGGTALTRTLIIGNPVTVTPTHTSSSGGGGGGGGGGGGYVSATSATPTLTTMATTIPVTSPTSATTTEITSVALPVETIAEPTRTQAQETPATLPTPAPWLPLPAHIALISISLAVMICTFKRR
;
A
#
# COMPACT_ATOMS: atom_id res chain seq x y z
N MET A 1 -50.59 6.68 -45.62
CA MET A 1 -49.81 7.81 -45.08
C MET A 1 -50.14 7.95 -43.60
N VAL A 2 -49.29 7.44 -42.72
CA VAL A 2 -49.50 7.53 -41.27
C VAL A 2 -49.06 8.92 -40.81
N LYS A 3 -49.99 9.73 -40.30
CA LYS A 3 -49.69 11.02 -39.65
C LYS A 3 -49.04 10.73 -38.30
N ILE A 4 -47.72 10.63 -38.29
CA ILE A 4 -46.93 10.58 -37.05
C ILE A 4 -47.13 11.92 -36.35
N SER A 5 -47.87 11.88 -35.25
CA SER A 5 -48.15 13.04 -34.40
C SER A 5 -46.83 13.58 -33.84
N ARG A 6 -46.66 14.91 -33.86
CA ARG A 6 -45.46 15.60 -33.31
C ARG A 6 -45.20 15.26 -31.84
N TYR A 7 -46.25 14.86 -31.10
CA TYR A 7 -46.16 14.36 -29.72
C TYR A 7 -45.51 12.96 -29.62
N CYS A 8 -45.62 12.14 -30.65
CA CYS A 8 -45.03 10.80 -30.69
C CYS A 8 -43.49 10.86 -30.80
N ILE A 9 -42.96 11.92 -31.45
CA ILE A 9 -41.51 12.16 -31.56
C ILE A 9 -40.93 12.70 -30.25
N ILE A 10 -41.68 13.53 -29.51
CA ILE A 10 -41.25 14.06 -28.20
C ILE A 10 -41.27 12.94 -27.14
N CYS A 11 -42.27 12.06 -27.15
CA CYS A 11 -42.28 10.88 -26.27
C CYS A 11 -41.15 9.90 -26.61
N LEU A 12 -40.80 9.72 -27.89
CA LEU A 12 -39.67 8.87 -28.30
C LEU A 12 -38.32 9.44 -27.83
N PHE A 13 -38.17 10.77 -27.79
CA PHE A 13 -36.96 11.44 -27.26
C PHE A 13 -36.83 11.37 -25.74
N LEU A 14 -37.93 11.28 -24.99
CA LEU A 14 -37.93 11.16 -23.53
C LEU A 14 -37.58 9.74 -23.03
N PHE A 15 -37.60 8.73 -23.90
CA PHE A 15 -37.20 7.35 -23.56
C PHE A 15 -35.70 7.06 -23.78
N LEU A 16 -34.92 8.04 -24.23
CA LEU A 16 -33.46 7.94 -24.45
C LEU A 16 -32.64 8.56 -23.30
N ILE A 17 -33.23 8.64 -22.10
CA ILE A 17 -32.45 8.92 -20.89
C ILE A 17 -31.79 7.61 -20.50
N GLU A 18 -30.71 7.25 -21.18
CA GLU A 18 -29.81 6.21 -20.70
C GLU A 18 -29.36 6.61 -19.29
N GLY A 19 -29.63 5.76 -18.31
CA GLY A 19 -29.31 6.02 -16.92
C GLY A 19 -27.81 6.21 -16.78
N VAL A 20 -27.38 7.45 -16.49
CA VAL A 20 -26.02 7.73 -16.08
C VAL A 20 -25.85 7.11 -14.70
N SER A 21 -25.23 5.93 -14.64
CA SER A 21 -24.80 5.35 -13.36
C SER A 21 -23.75 6.27 -12.75
N ALA A 22 -24.00 6.75 -11.54
CA ALA A 22 -23.04 7.57 -10.82
C ALA A 22 -21.86 6.70 -10.36
N LEU A 23 -20.64 7.18 -10.58
CA LEU A 23 -19.44 6.56 -10.05
C LEU A 23 -19.56 6.39 -8.53
N SER A 24 -19.34 5.18 -8.04
CA SER A 24 -19.32 4.86 -6.61
C SER A 24 -18.05 4.09 -6.26
N VAL A 25 -17.45 4.42 -5.11
CA VAL A 25 -16.25 3.77 -4.58
C VAL A 25 -16.45 3.47 -3.10
N THR A 26 -16.28 2.23 -2.69
CA THR A 26 -16.39 1.80 -1.29
C THR A 26 -15.21 0.93 -0.88
N VAL A 27 -14.87 0.94 0.40
CA VAL A 27 -13.79 0.13 0.98
C VAL A 27 -14.31 -0.65 2.17
N ALA A 28 -13.96 -1.93 2.24
CA ALA A 28 -14.25 -2.81 3.37
C ALA A 28 -13.08 -3.79 3.63
N PRO A 29 -12.90 -4.31 4.85
CA PRO A 29 -13.59 -3.90 6.09
C PRO A 29 -13.07 -2.54 6.62
N ASP A 30 -13.62 -2.07 7.75
CA ASP A 30 -13.22 -0.83 8.41
C ASP A 30 -12.02 -0.99 9.34
N GLN A 31 -11.78 -2.21 9.79
CA GLN A 31 -10.68 -2.62 10.63
C GLN A 31 -10.12 -3.93 10.07
N ILE A 32 -8.80 -4.07 10.12
CA ILE A 32 -8.09 -5.24 9.65
C ILE A 32 -7.14 -5.75 10.72
N GLU A 33 -7.06 -7.06 10.87
CA GLU A 33 -5.91 -7.70 11.50
C GLU A 33 -4.82 -7.98 10.45
N LYS A 34 -3.64 -8.37 10.91
CA LYS A 34 -2.53 -8.73 10.03
C LYS A 34 -2.95 -9.89 9.13
N GLY A 35 -2.84 -9.69 7.81
CA GLY A 35 -3.21 -10.70 6.83
C GLY A 35 -4.70 -10.69 6.44
N ASP A 36 -5.49 -9.77 6.96
CA ASP A 36 -6.87 -9.59 6.49
C ASP A 36 -6.90 -9.02 5.07
N GLN A 37 -7.94 -9.40 4.34
CA GLN A 37 -8.20 -8.90 2.99
C GLN A 37 -8.99 -7.59 3.04
N VAL A 38 -8.49 -6.60 2.31
CA VAL A 38 -9.19 -5.36 1.99
C VAL A 38 -9.78 -5.48 0.59
N THR A 39 -11.01 -5.02 0.43
CA THR A 39 -11.73 -4.92 -0.85
C THR A 39 -12.14 -3.48 -1.12
N ILE A 40 -11.75 -2.97 -2.28
CA ILE A 40 -12.23 -1.70 -2.85
C ILE A 40 -13.20 -2.05 -3.96
N SER A 41 -14.47 -1.72 -3.79
CA SER A 41 -15.49 -1.89 -4.84
C SER A 41 -15.67 -0.58 -5.60
N ILE A 42 -15.68 -0.66 -6.92
CA ILE A 42 -15.80 0.46 -7.85
C ILE A 42 -16.96 0.14 -8.80
N THR A 43 -17.86 1.09 -8.98
CA THR A 43 -19.02 0.96 -9.88
C THR A 43 -19.05 2.11 -10.84
N ALA A 44 -19.35 1.83 -12.11
CA ALA A 44 -19.49 2.80 -13.19
C ALA A 44 -18.29 3.73 -13.36
N LEU A 45 -17.06 3.20 -13.27
CA LEU A 45 -15.84 3.95 -13.59
C LEU A 45 -15.54 3.83 -15.09
N PRO A 46 -15.70 4.91 -15.89
CA PRO A 46 -15.53 4.81 -17.33
C PRO A 46 -14.09 4.52 -17.75
N ASP A 47 -13.93 3.86 -18.88
CA ASP A 47 -12.63 3.76 -19.54
C ASP A 47 -12.04 5.13 -19.91
N ASN A 48 -10.71 5.20 -19.94
CA ASN A 48 -9.92 6.41 -20.14
C ASN A 48 -10.06 7.48 -19.03
N SER A 49 -10.74 7.18 -17.92
CA SER A 49 -10.66 7.96 -16.69
C SER A 49 -9.25 7.88 -16.11
N THR A 50 -8.75 8.98 -15.55
CA THR A 50 -7.50 8.96 -14.79
C THR A 50 -7.77 8.38 -13.41
N PHE A 51 -7.29 7.16 -13.16
CA PHE A 51 -7.43 6.50 -11.86
C PHE A 51 -6.15 6.64 -11.04
N SER A 52 -6.29 6.76 -9.73
CA SER A 52 -5.20 6.69 -8.76
C SER A 52 -5.62 5.90 -7.52
N LEU A 53 -4.76 5.00 -7.07
CA LEU A 53 -4.86 4.28 -5.80
C LEU A 53 -3.59 4.56 -5.01
N GLN A 54 -3.74 5.20 -3.85
CA GLN A 54 -2.67 5.36 -2.88
C GLN A 54 -2.97 4.51 -1.64
N ILE A 55 -1.96 3.76 -1.19
CA ILE A 55 -1.96 2.98 0.06
C ILE A 55 -0.81 3.51 0.91
N GLU A 56 -1.13 4.11 2.06
CA GLU A 56 -0.17 4.69 2.98
C GLU A 56 -0.28 4.04 4.37
N GLY A 57 0.76 3.30 4.76
CA GLY A 57 0.91 2.73 6.09
C GLY A 57 1.66 3.67 7.02
N THR A 58 1.15 3.86 8.23
CA THR A 58 1.85 4.52 9.34
C THR A 58 1.91 3.58 10.54
N PHE A 59 3.10 3.28 11.03
CA PHE A 59 3.31 2.29 12.10
C PHE A 59 4.54 2.60 12.95
N ALA A 60 4.56 2.03 14.15
CA ALA A 60 5.66 2.19 15.09
C ALA A 60 6.93 1.53 14.55
N ALA A 61 8.08 2.13 14.86
CA ALA A 61 9.39 1.62 14.44
C ALA A 61 10.41 1.73 15.57
N THR A 62 11.33 0.78 15.60
CA THR A 62 12.51 0.85 16.48
C THR A 62 13.59 1.64 15.76
N PRO A 63 14.19 2.68 16.37
CA PRO A 63 15.29 3.42 15.77
C PRO A 63 16.42 2.50 15.29
N GLY A 64 16.83 2.65 14.02
CA GLY A 64 17.83 1.78 13.38
C GLY A 64 17.39 0.33 13.11
N GLY A 65 16.20 -0.07 13.57
CA GLY A 65 15.62 -1.39 13.35
C GLY A 65 15.10 -1.56 11.93
N SER A 66 15.00 -2.82 11.50
CA SER A 66 14.41 -3.18 10.21
C SER A 66 12.88 -3.11 10.25
N PHE A 67 12.27 -2.82 9.11
CA PHE A 67 10.82 -2.85 8.92
C PHE A 67 10.45 -3.39 7.53
N SER A 68 9.20 -3.85 7.41
CA SER A 68 8.59 -4.22 6.13
C SER A 68 7.10 -3.89 6.18
N PHE A 69 6.60 -3.24 5.14
CA PHE A 69 5.18 -3.02 4.88
C PHE A 69 4.85 -3.62 3.53
N GLU A 70 3.92 -4.57 3.51
CA GLU A 70 3.67 -5.38 2.32
C GLU A 70 2.20 -5.38 1.95
N THR A 71 1.93 -5.23 0.66
CA THR A 71 0.63 -5.48 0.04
C THR A 71 0.73 -6.79 -0.73
N ARG A 72 -0.05 -7.80 -0.34
CA ARG A 72 0.00 -9.15 -0.94
C ARG A 72 -1.26 -9.44 -1.75
N ASN A 73 -1.10 -10.27 -2.78
CA ASN A 73 -2.18 -10.69 -3.68
C ASN A 73 -3.06 -9.52 -4.15
N LEU A 74 -2.43 -8.42 -4.55
CA LEU A 74 -3.15 -7.25 -5.08
C LEU A 74 -3.73 -7.62 -6.44
N VAL A 75 -5.05 -7.77 -6.49
CA VAL A 75 -5.80 -8.00 -7.73
C VAL A 75 -6.19 -6.66 -8.32
N LEU A 76 -5.64 -6.33 -9.49
CA LEU A 76 -6.01 -5.15 -10.25
C LEU A 76 -6.89 -5.57 -11.44
N PRO A 77 -8.19 -5.24 -11.45
CA PRO A 77 -9.14 -5.77 -12.44
C PRO A 77 -9.10 -5.09 -13.81
N PHE A 78 -8.41 -3.96 -13.93
CA PHE A 78 -8.25 -3.20 -15.16
C PHE A 78 -6.79 -2.74 -15.32
N ALA A 79 -6.38 -2.46 -16.55
CA ALA A 79 -5.06 -1.90 -16.82
C ALA A 79 -5.04 -0.39 -16.56
N LEU A 80 -3.86 0.16 -16.26
CA LEU A 80 -3.58 1.58 -16.22
C LEU A 80 -2.56 1.92 -17.30
N ASN A 81 -3.02 2.46 -18.41
CA ASN A 81 -2.21 2.94 -19.52
C ASN A 81 -1.49 4.24 -19.12
N ASP A 82 -0.30 4.47 -19.68
CA ASP A 82 0.56 5.60 -19.32
C ASP A 82 0.70 5.75 -17.80
N GLY A 83 0.78 4.60 -17.13
CA GLY A 83 0.70 4.52 -15.71
C GLY A 83 2.01 4.89 -15.01
N SER A 84 1.92 4.99 -13.70
CA SER A 84 3.10 5.00 -12.86
C SER A 84 2.84 4.30 -11.53
N LEU A 85 3.86 3.59 -11.07
CA LEU A 85 3.98 3.08 -9.72
C LEU A 85 5.02 3.92 -9.00
N SER A 86 4.62 4.62 -7.95
CA SER A 86 5.52 5.38 -7.10
C SER A 86 5.47 4.89 -5.67
N ALA A 87 6.59 5.04 -4.98
CA ALA A 87 6.76 4.67 -3.59
C ALA A 87 7.49 5.80 -2.87
N THR A 88 7.05 6.10 -1.64
CA THR A 88 7.70 7.05 -0.75
C THR A 88 7.80 6.46 0.65
N LEU A 89 9.00 6.49 1.21
CA LEU A 89 9.30 6.10 2.58
C LEU A 89 9.79 7.31 3.35
N ARG A 90 9.28 7.51 4.56
CA ARG A 90 9.67 8.61 5.46
C ARG A 90 10.10 8.07 6.81
N ASN A 91 11.02 8.80 7.45
CA ASN A 91 11.69 8.44 8.70
C ASN A 91 12.56 7.17 8.58
N THR A 92 13.16 6.95 7.42
CA THR A 92 13.98 5.77 7.13
C THR A 92 15.42 6.15 6.77
N ALA A 93 16.34 5.20 6.84
CA ALA A 93 17.75 5.37 6.46
C ALA A 93 18.10 4.60 5.19
N THR A 94 17.83 3.28 5.19
CA THR A 94 17.98 2.42 4.02
C THR A 94 16.62 1.93 3.58
N ASN A 95 16.45 1.68 2.29
CA ASN A 95 15.15 1.42 1.69
C ASN A 95 15.23 0.42 0.54
N GLN A 96 14.15 -0.32 0.38
CA GLN A 96 13.88 -1.14 -0.78
C GLN A 96 12.39 -1.11 -1.13
N LEU A 97 12.11 -1.12 -2.44
CA LEU A 97 10.82 -1.45 -3.03
C LEU A 97 11.00 -2.76 -3.79
N ILE A 98 10.15 -3.75 -3.53
CA ILE A 98 10.12 -5.02 -4.26
C ILE A 98 8.71 -5.20 -4.80
N VAL A 99 8.59 -5.46 -6.10
CA VAL A 99 7.32 -5.74 -6.78
C VAL A 99 7.45 -7.10 -7.44
N ARG A 100 6.57 -8.03 -7.09
CA ARG A 100 6.54 -9.38 -7.64
C ARG A 100 5.22 -9.67 -8.36
N ARG A 101 5.34 -10.25 -9.54
CA ARG A 101 4.24 -10.72 -10.36
C ARG A 101 4.68 -11.99 -11.10
N GLY A 102 4.08 -13.12 -10.76
CA GLY A 102 4.49 -14.43 -11.24
C GLY A 102 5.97 -14.66 -10.98
N ASP A 103 6.70 -15.01 -12.05
CA ASP A 103 8.14 -15.24 -12.01
C ASP A 103 8.98 -13.96 -12.14
N THR A 104 8.33 -12.80 -12.30
CA THR A 104 9.03 -11.52 -12.44
C THR A 104 9.09 -10.79 -11.10
N GLU A 105 10.29 -10.39 -10.72
CA GLU A 105 10.54 -9.52 -9.57
C GLU A 105 11.32 -8.28 -10.03
N VAL A 106 10.85 -7.11 -9.62
CA VAL A 106 11.57 -5.84 -9.78
C VAL A 106 11.93 -5.35 -8.39
N LYS A 107 13.22 -5.11 -8.18
CA LYS A 107 13.76 -4.59 -6.92
C LYS A 107 14.46 -3.27 -7.14
N LYS A 108 14.10 -2.29 -6.32
CA LYS A 108 14.77 -0.99 -6.22
C LYS A 108 15.29 -0.80 -4.81
N VAL A 109 16.52 -0.30 -4.70
CA VAL A 109 17.17 -0.04 -3.42
C VAL A 109 17.69 1.39 -3.40
N GLY A 110 17.74 1.98 -2.22
CA GLY A 110 18.32 3.31 -2.04
C GLY A 110 18.44 3.73 -0.59
N VAL A 111 19.18 4.81 -0.39
CA VAL A 111 19.31 5.48 0.90
C VAL A 111 18.40 6.71 0.93
N SER A 112 17.90 7.03 2.11
CA SER A 112 17.09 8.23 2.31
C SER A 112 17.94 9.49 2.30
N LYS A 113 17.36 10.58 1.81
CA LYS A 113 17.85 11.95 1.98
C LYS A 113 16.91 12.67 2.93
N ASP A 114 17.44 13.23 4.02
CA ASP A 114 16.66 13.90 5.06
C ASP A 114 15.52 13.01 5.62
N GLY A 115 15.79 11.71 5.76
CA GLY A 115 14.83 10.72 6.23
C GLY A 115 13.77 10.31 5.21
N VAL A 116 13.86 10.77 3.95
CA VAL A 116 12.90 10.45 2.89
C VAL A 116 13.57 9.72 1.73
N PHE A 117 12.93 8.65 1.26
CA PHE A 117 13.25 7.95 0.03
C PHE A 117 12.03 7.96 -0.88
N SER A 118 12.24 8.21 -2.18
CA SER A 118 11.16 8.16 -3.16
C SER A 118 11.66 7.55 -4.47
N THR A 119 10.81 6.78 -5.13
CA THR A 119 11.09 6.21 -6.44
C THR A 119 9.81 6.08 -7.25
N THR A 120 9.93 6.16 -8.57
CA THR A 120 8.83 6.02 -9.51
C THR A 120 9.26 5.17 -10.70
N ASP A 121 8.40 4.26 -11.13
CA ASP A 121 8.45 3.59 -12.42
C ASP A 121 7.27 4.05 -13.26
N SER A 122 7.55 4.49 -14.48
CA SER A 122 6.52 4.87 -15.45
C SER A 122 6.37 3.79 -16.50
N GLY A 123 5.15 3.57 -16.94
CA GLY A 123 4.80 2.57 -17.94
C GLY A 123 3.40 2.03 -17.70
N SER A 124 2.85 1.34 -18.70
CA SER A 124 1.54 0.69 -18.54
C SER A 124 1.59 -0.37 -17.45
N ILE A 125 0.61 -0.32 -16.54
CA ILE A 125 0.42 -1.25 -15.43
C ILE A 125 -0.69 -2.21 -15.86
N PRO A 126 -0.38 -3.47 -16.23
CA PRO A 126 -1.40 -4.37 -16.75
C PRO A 126 -2.37 -4.81 -15.66
N ALA A 127 -3.60 -5.15 -16.03
CA ALA A 127 -4.51 -5.88 -15.15
C ALA A 127 -3.90 -7.23 -14.69
N GLY A 128 -4.40 -7.77 -13.60
CA GLY A 128 -4.01 -9.06 -13.04
C GLY A 128 -3.57 -8.98 -11.57
N THR A 129 -3.03 -10.08 -11.08
CA THR A 129 -2.56 -10.20 -9.69
C THR A 129 -1.10 -9.80 -9.58
N TYR A 130 -0.79 -9.00 -8.58
CA TYR A 130 0.56 -8.74 -8.07
C TYR A 130 0.71 -9.55 -6.78
N ASP A 131 1.64 -10.49 -6.77
CA ASP A 131 1.78 -11.43 -5.65
C ASP A 131 2.23 -10.71 -4.38
N SER A 132 3.13 -9.74 -4.53
CA SER A 132 3.65 -8.93 -3.43
C SER A 132 4.15 -7.58 -3.93
N ILE A 133 3.85 -6.52 -3.18
CA ILE A 133 4.52 -5.24 -3.26
C ILE A 133 4.99 -4.89 -1.84
N SER A 134 6.31 -4.90 -1.64
CA SER A 134 6.95 -4.70 -0.33
C SER A 134 7.76 -3.40 -0.31
N LEU A 135 7.49 -2.58 0.70
CA LEU A 135 8.26 -1.41 1.09
C LEU A 135 8.99 -1.73 2.39
N GLY A 136 10.32 -1.80 2.36
CA GLY A 136 11.10 -2.20 3.53
C GLY A 136 12.42 -1.46 3.65
N GLY A 137 13.15 -1.74 4.73
CA GLY A 137 14.43 -1.10 4.98
C GLY A 137 14.75 -0.98 6.46
N THR A 138 15.45 0.09 6.82
CA THR A 138 15.77 0.43 8.22
C THR A 138 15.24 1.80 8.61
N ALA A 139 14.79 1.93 9.85
CA ALA A 139 14.36 3.20 10.42
C ALA A 139 15.55 4.17 10.56
N ALA A 140 15.30 5.47 10.36
CA ALA A 140 16.31 6.49 10.62
C ALA A 140 16.70 6.53 12.11
N PRO A 141 17.91 7.02 12.46
CA PRO A 141 18.25 7.28 13.85
C PRO A 141 17.21 8.21 14.51
N GLY A 142 16.68 7.79 15.66
CA GLY A 142 15.65 8.53 16.40
C GLY A 142 14.22 8.42 15.84
N ALA A 143 13.99 7.70 14.75
CA ALA A 143 12.64 7.50 14.22
C ALA A 143 11.87 6.48 15.08
N THR A 144 10.72 6.90 15.61
CA THR A 144 9.79 6.05 16.39
C THR A 144 8.59 5.59 15.58
N ALA A 145 8.41 6.13 14.37
CA ALA A 145 7.34 5.76 13.44
C ALA A 145 7.81 5.91 12.00
N ILE A 146 7.30 5.05 11.13
CA ILE A 146 7.57 5.05 9.69
C ILE A 146 6.29 5.34 8.93
N ILE A 147 6.41 6.07 7.83
CA ILE A 147 5.34 6.27 6.85
C ILE A 147 5.80 5.65 5.54
N ALA A 148 5.03 4.67 5.06
CA ALA A 148 5.28 3.96 3.82
C ALA A 148 4.08 4.15 2.88
N SER A 149 4.28 4.88 1.79
CA SER A 149 3.24 5.16 0.80
C SER A 149 3.59 4.53 -0.54
N MET A 150 2.59 3.91 -1.17
CA MET A 150 2.63 3.45 -2.55
C MET A 150 1.47 4.09 -3.31
N THR A 151 1.72 4.53 -4.54
CA THR A 151 0.67 5.05 -5.43
C THR A 151 0.76 4.37 -6.79
N LEU A 152 -0.35 3.79 -7.23
CA LEU A 152 -0.57 3.36 -8.61
C LEU A 152 -1.48 4.38 -9.28
N GLN A 153 -1.14 4.81 -10.50
CA GLN A 153 -1.98 5.74 -11.26
C GLN A 153 -1.87 5.50 -12.75
N GLY A 154 -2.84 5.97 -13.52
CA GLY A 154 -2.82 5.97 -14.98
C GLY A 154 -4.22 6.04 -15.59
N LYS A 155 -4.30 5.87 -16.91
CA LYS A 155 -5.55 5.84 -17.67
C LYS A 155 -6.17 4.45 -17.64
N LYS A 156 -7.33 4.30 -17.02
CA LYS A 156 -8.01 3.01 -16.91
C LYS A 156 -8.39 2.45 -18.29
N SER A 157 -8.21 1.14 -18.45
CA SER A 157 -8.81 0.35 -19.54
C SER A 157 -9.25 -1.02 -19.02
N GLY A 158 -10.53 -1.34 -19.15
CA GLY A 158 -11.14 -2.59 -18.66
C GLY A 158 -12.60 -2.43 -18.22
N PRO A 159 -13.14 -3.31 -17.35
CA PRO A 159 -14.54 -3.26 -16.93
C PRO A 159 -14.90 -1.99 -16.13
N ASP A 160 -16.10 -1.45 -16.33
CA ASP A 160 -16.57 -0.26 -15.59
C ASP A 160 -16.81 -0.57 -14.10
N ASP A 161 -17.37 -1.74 -13.83
CA ASP A 161 -17.58 -2.28 -12.49
C ASP A 161 -16.43 -3.22 -12.14
N SER A 162 -15.86 -3.05 -10.96
CA SER A 162 -14.58 -3.68 -10.61
C SER A 162 -14.39 -3.80 -9.10
N ALA A 163 -13.63 -4.80 -8.69
CA ALA A 163 -13.19 -4.95 -7.30
C ALA A 163 -11.66 -5.11 -7.27
N ILE A 164 -10.99 -4.26 -6.49
CA ILE A 164 -9.57 -4.39 -6.17
C ILE A 164 -9.47 -5.04 -4.80
N THR A 165 -8.72 -6.14 -4.69
CA THR A 165 -8.52 -6.84 -3.41
C THR A 165 -7.05 -6.98 -3.10
N PHE A 166 -6.66 -6.87 -1.84
CA PHE A 166 -5.29 -7.12 -1.39
C PHE A 166 -5.25 -7.45 0.10
N LEU A 167 -4.15 -8.03 0.56
CA LEU A 167 -3.88 -8.26 1.99
C LEU A 167 -2.80 -7.29 2.45
N VAL A 168 -2.89 -6.83 3.70
CA VAL A 168 -1.86 -6.03 4.34
C VAL A 168 -1.03 -6.91 5.28
N ASP A 169 0.29 -6.89 5.12
CA ASP A 169 1.24 -7.71 5.89
C ASP A 169 2.50 -6.90 6.28
N GLY A 170 3.37 -7.49 7.10
CA GLY A 170 4.62 -6.90 7.57
C GLY A 170 4.49 -6.04 8.83
N VAL A 171 3.28 -5.64 9.21
CA VAL A 171 3.00 -4.74 10.34
C VAL A 171 1.96 -5.36 11.27
N THR A 172 2.17 -5.21 12.59
CA THR A 172 1.26 -5.78 13.62
C THR A 172 0.25 -4.75 14.12
N ASP A 173 0.69 -3.50 14.31
CA ASP A 173 -0.14 -2.39 14.78
C ASP A 173 0.15 -1.13 13.98
N GLY A 174 -0.89 -0.37 13.65
CA GLY A 174 -0.72 0.86 12.89
C GLY A 174 -2.00 1.33 12.21
N ARG A 175 -1.83 2.14 11.18
CA ARG A 175 -2.92 2.67 10.35
C ARG A 175 -2.57 2.54 8.88
N VAL A 176 -3.57 2.22 8.06
CA VAL A 176 -3.47 2.27 6.60
C VAL A 176 -4.48 3.26 6.07
N ALA A 177 -4.02 4.31 5.42
CA ALA A 177 -4.87 5.21 4.65
C ALA A 177 -4.91 4.74 3.20
N ILE A 178 -6.12 4.57 2.67
CA ILE A 178 -6.40 4.27 1.27
C ILE A 178 -7.06 5.49 0.67
N THR A 179 -6.46 6.04 -0.38
CA THR A 179 -7.00 7.17 -1.12
C THR A 179 -7.21 6.76 -2.57
N ILE A 180 -8.44 6.92 -3.06
CA ILE A 180 -8.81 6.69 -4.45
C ILE A 180 -9.06 8.04 -5.12
N GLY A 181 -8.37 8.28 -6.22
CA GLY A 181 -8.53 9.44 -7.07
C GLY A 181 -9.13 9.06 -8.44
N VAL A 182 -10.03 9.90 -8.94
CA VAL A 182 -10.59 9.80 -10.29
C VAL A 182 -10.59 11.18 -10.95
N ASP A 183 -10.00 11.27 -12.14
CA ASP A 183 -9.90 12.50 -12.96
C ASP A 183 -9.32 13.70 -12.20
N GLY A 184 -8.37 13.42 -11.29
CA GLY A 184 -7.69 14.42 -10.46
C GLY A 184 -8.45 14.84 -9.20
N GLY A 185 -9.70 14.38 -9.02
CA GLY A 185 -10.46 14.53 -7.78
C GLY A 185 -10.30 13.34 -6.84
N THR A 186 -10.44 13.56 -5.54
CA THR A 186 -10.51 12.46 -4.56
C THR A 186 -11.91 11.87 -4.55
N ALA A 187 -12.04 10.61 -4.96
CA ALA A 187 -13.29 9.86 -4.93
C ALA A 187 -13.57 9.27 -3.53
N LEU A 188 -12.52 8.79 -2.84
CA LEU A 188 -12.62 8.22 -1.51
C LEU A 188 -11.31 8.39 -0.74
N THR A 189 -11.39 8.68 0.56
CA THR A 189 -10.31 8.43 1.51
C THR A 189 -10.85 7.65 2.69
N ARG A 190 -10.20 6.53 3.02
CA ARG A 190 -10.55 5.68 4.16
C ARG A 190 -9.30 5.35 4.97
N THR A 191 -9.39 5.41 6.29
CA THR A 191 -8.32 4.97 7.19
C THR A 191 -8.76 3.70 7.90
N LEU A 192 -7.97 2.65 7.76
CA LEU A 192 -8.11 1.36 8.42
C LEU A 192 -7.15 1.30 9.61
N ILE A 193 -7.62 0.73 10.73
CA ILE A 193 -6.75 0.41 11.87
C ILE A 193 -6.23 -1.01 11.69
N ILE A 194 -4.92 -1.19 11.84
CA ILE A 194 -4.29 -2.52 11.92
C ILE A 194 -4.18 -2.91 13.39
N GLY A 195 -4.67 -4.10 13.74
CA GLY A 195 -4.60 -4.66 15.09
C GLY A 195 -5.82 -4.32 15.94
N ASN A 196 -5.76 -4.63 17.24
CA ASN A 196 -6.89 -4.42 18.16
C ASN A 196 -6.88 -2.98 18.70
N PRO A 197 -7.93 -2.17 18.47
CA PRO A 197 -8.04 -0.87 19.10
C PRO A 197 -8.20 -1.06 20.62
N VAL A 198 -7.31 -0.46 21.40
CA VAL A 198 -7.54 -0.29 22.84
C VAL A 198 -8.80 0.56 23.04
N THR A 199 -9.89 -0.08 23.47
CA THR A 199 -11.11 0.61 23.87
C THR A 199 -10.86 1.27 25.22
N VAL A 200 -10.67 2.59 25.22
CA VAL A 200 -10.61 3.36 26.47
C VAL A 200 -12.01 3.44 27.08
N THR A 201 -12.28 2.61 28.08
CA THR A 201 -13.48 2.78 28.92
C THR A 201 -13.18 3.85 29.97
N PRO A 202 -13.91 4.98 30.00
CA PRO A 202 -13.70 5.99 31.04
C PRO A 202 -14.12 5.39 32.40
N THR A 203 -13.14 5.20 33.29
CA THR A 203 -13.42 4.88 34.70
C THR A 203 -13.95 6.14 35.37
N HIS A 204 -15.25 6.16 35.67
CA HIS A 204 -15.83 7.19 36.53
C HIS A 204 -15.41 6.95 37.98
N THR A 205 -14.49 7.76 38.50
CA THR A 205 -14.15 7.75 39.93
C THR A 205 -15.19 8.59 40.69
N SER A 206 -16.17 7.94 41.31
CA SER A 206 -17.11 8.60 42.22
C SER A 206 -16.40 8.92 43.54
N SER A 207 -16.04 10.18 43.79
CA SER A 207 -15.57 10.62 45.11
C SER A 207 -16.76 10.75 46.05
N SER A 208 -16.94 9.82 47.00
CA SER A 208 -17.84 10.00 48.14
C SER A 208 -17.22 11.02 49.10
N GLY A 209 -17.59 12.30 48.94
CA GLY A 209 -17.22 13.36 49.87
C GLY A 209 -17.89 13.15 51.22
N GLY A 210 -17.09 12.83 52.25
CA GLY A 210 -17.52 12.83 53.63
C GLY A 210 -17.86 14.24 54.09
N GLY A 211 -19.07 14.43 54.60
CA GLY A 211 -19.52 15.69 55.18
C GLY A 211 -18.78 16.03 56.47
N GLY A 212 -18.26 17.26 56.54
CA GLY A 212 -17.74 17.89 57.76
C GLY A 212 -17.86 19.39 57.60
N GLY A 213 -18.65 20.03 58.46
CA GLY A 213 -19.11 21.41 58.30
C GLY A 213 -18.12 22.50 58.69
N GLY A 214 -18.51 23.75 58.37
CA GLY A 214 -18.00 24.96 59.04
C GLY A 214 -17.55 26.08 58.11
N GLY A 215 -18.45 27.04 57.85
CA GLY A 215 -18.19 28.48 57.89
C GLY A 215 -17.29 29.18 56.84
N GLY A 216 -17.89 30.10 56.08
CA GLY A 216 -17.30 31.43 55.84
C GLY A 216 -16.59 31.71 54.50
N GLY A 217 -17.36 32.25 53.55
CA GLY A 217 -17.01 33.38 52.65
C GLY A 217 -15.66 33.47 51.91
N GLY A 218 -15.74 33.51 50.57
CA GLY A 218 -14.83 34.33 49.73
C GLY A 218 -14.00 33.58 48.70
N GLY A 219 -14.46 33.56 47.44
CA GLY A 219 -13.94 32.77 46.31
C GLY A 219 -12.42 32.81 46.04
N GLY A 220 -11.84 31.61 45.96
CA GLY A 220 -10.54 31.31 45.35
C GLY A 220 -10.71 30.27 44.23
N TYR A 221 -10.04 30.49 43.10
CA TYR A 221 -10.10 29.68 41.89
C TYR A 221 -9.57 28.26 42.15
N VAL A 222 -10.33 27.22 41.78
CA VAL A 222 -9.85 25.82 41.79
C VAL A 222 -9.32 25.45 40.41
N SER A 223 -8.01 25.19 40.33
CA SER A 223 -7.39 24.50 39.20
C SER A 223 -7.82 23.04 39.19
N ALA A 224 -8.43 22.59 38.10
CA ALA A 224 -8.73 21.17 37.88
C ALA A 224 -7.46 20.44 37.44
N THR A 225 -6.89 19.62 38.32
CA THR A 225 -5.84 18.66 37.98
C THR A 225 -6.48 17.48 37.24
N SER A 226 -6.21 17.33 35.94
CA SER A 226 -6.64 16.19 35.14
C SER A 226 -5.91 14.92 35.61
N ALA A 227 -6.66 13.90 36.05
CA ALA A 227 -6.10 12.60 36.42
C ALA A 227 -5.70 11.79 35.18
N THR A 228 -4.54 11.14 35.24
CA THR A 228 -4.04 10.22 34.21
C THR A 228 -4.89 8.94 34.15
N PRO A 229 -5.40 8.50 32.99
CA PRO A 229 -6.13 7.24 32.89
C PRO A 229 -5.21 6.05 33.13
N THR A 230 -5.64 5.11 33.98
CA THR A 230 -4.96 3.82 34.18
C THR A 230 -5.41 2.82 33.12
N LEU A 231 -4.46 2.32 32.33
CA LEU A 231 -4.68 1.26 31.34
C LEU A 231 -4.88 -0.07 32.07
N THR A 232 -5.99 -0.77 31.79
CA THR A 232 -6.20 -2.15 32.26
C THR A 232 -6.27 -3.07 31.05
N THR A 233 -5.28 -3.94 30.89
CA THR A 233 -5.25 -4.97 29.85
C THR A 233 -6.18 -6.12 30.26
N MET A 234 -7.26 -6.35 29.51
CA MET A 234 -8.05 -7.57 29.69
C MET A 234 -7.35 -8.73 28.96
N ALA A 235 -6.89 -9.73 29.71
CA ALA A 235 -6.43 -10.98 29.13
C ALA A 235 -7.65 -11.81 28.70
N THR A 236 -7.84 -11.99 27.40
CA THR A 236 -8.80 -12.98 26.88
C THR A 236 -8.23 -14.36 27.14
N THR A 237 -8.82 -15.08 28.11
CA THR A 237 -8.48 -16.48 28.37
C THR A 237 -9.29 -17.33 27.40
N ILE A 238 -8.63 -17.94 26.42
CA ILE A 238 -9.23 -18.95 25.54
C ILE A 238 -9.39 -20.24 26.37
N PRO A 239 -10.56 -20.88 26.46
CA PRO A 239 -10.68 -22.16 27.14
C PRO A 239 -9.91 -23.24 26.35
N VAL A 240 -8.82 -23.74 26.93
CA VAL A 240 -8.11 -24.93 26.45
C VAL A 240 -8.94 -26.15 26.87
N THR A 241 -9.66 -26.75 25.92
CA THR A 241 -10.18 -28.11 26.10
C THR A 241 -9.04 -29.10 25.90
N SER A 242 -8.61 -29.74 27.00
CA SER A 242 -7.68 -30.87 26.98
C SER A 242 -8.34 -32.11 26.37
N PRO A 243 -7.70 -32.84 25.44
CA PRO A 243 -7.95 -34.26 25.28
C PRO A 243 -7.03 -35.07 26.20
N THR A 244 -7.67 -35.83 27.10
CA THR A 244 -7.08 -36.84 27.99
C THR A 244 -6.64 -38.09 27.20
N SER A 245 -5.40 -38.51 27.49
CA SER A 245 -4.74 -39.82 27.39
C SER A 245 -5.25 -40.92 26.44
N ALA A 246 -4.33 -41.42 25.61
CA ALA A 246 -4.25 -42.85 25.25
C ALA A 246 -2.78 -43.33 25.15
N THR A 247 -2.43 -44.18 26.11
CA THR A 247 -1.57 -45.39 26.06
C THR A 247 -0.20 -45.37 25.36
N THR A 248 0.83 -45.49 26.20
CA THR A 248 2.18 -45.97 25.90
C THR A 248 2.17 -47.44 25.47
N THR A 249 2.81 -47.73 24.33
CA THR A 249 3.38 -49.06 24.04
C THR A 249 4.84 -48.85 23.67
N GLU A 250 5.72 -49.42 24.49
CA GLU A 250 7.16 -49.51 24.26
C GLU A 250 7.48 -50.24 22.95
N ILE A 251 8.50 -49.77 22.22
CA ILE A 251 9.37 -50.66 21.46
C ILE A 251 10.82 -50.20 21.61
N THR A 252 11.61 -51.13 22.13
CA THR A 252 13.04 -51.06 22.40
C THR A 252 13.89 -51.14 21.11
N SER A 253 14.90 -50.27 21.07
CA SER A 253 16.16 -50.23 20.31
C SER A 253 16.39 -51.12 19.07
N VAL A 254 16.92 -50.52 18.00
CA VAL A 254 18.22 -50.91 17.42
C VAL A 254 18.93 -49.64 16.90
N ALA A 255 20.13 -49.38 17.41
CA ALA A 255 21.05 -48.38 16.86
C ALA A 255 21.76 -48.94 15.62
N LEU A 256 21.82 -48.17 14.53
CA LEU A 256 22.63 -48.44 13.34
C LEU A 256 23.52 -47.22 13.05
N PRO A 257 24.73 -47.42 12.50
CA PRO A 257 25.90 -46.59 12.77
C PRO A 257 25.89 -45.24 12.04
N VAL A 258 26.50 -44.26 12.69
CA VAL A 258 26.94 -42.98 12.10
C VAL A 258 27.94 -43.27 10.99
N GLU A 259 27.57 -42.95 9.75
CA GLU A 259 28.51 -42.90 8.64
C GLU A 259 29.04 -41.46 8.51
N THR A 260 30.32 -41.31 8.89
CA THR A 260 31.12 -40.11 8.72
C THR A 260 31.27 -39.79 7.23
N ILE A 261 30.57 -38.77 6.75
CA ILE A 261 30.85 -38.21 5.42
C ILE A 261 32.06 -37.28 5.56
N ALA A 262 33.14 -37.67 4.90
CA ALA A 262 34.39 -36.93 4.84
C ALA A 262 34.22 -35.56 4.15
N GLU A 263 34.94 -34.58 4.70
CA GLU A 263 35.15 -33.22 4.20
C GLU A 263 35.67 -33.23 2.75
N PRO A 264 35.07 -32.46 1.81
CA PRO A 264 35.64 -32.35 0.47
C PRO A 264 36.90 -31.48 0.50
N THR A 265 38.04 -32.14 0.27
CA THR A 265 39.36 -31.54 0.02
C THR A 265 39.28 -30.40 -1.00
N ARG A 266 39.70 -29.22 -0.55
CA ARG A 266 39.80 -27.98 -1.33
C ARG A 266 41.03 -28.06 -2.26
N THR A 267 40.83 -28.37 -3.53
CA THR A 267 41.87 -28.21 -4.56
C THR A 267 42.05 -26.72 -4.85
N GLN A 268 43.18 -26.13 -4.44
CA GLN A 268 43.61 -24.80 -4.89
C GLN A 268 43.91 -24.86 -6.39
N ALA A 269 43.12 -24.18 -7.19
CA ALA A 269 43.53 -23.77 -8.53
C ALA A 269 44.37 -22.49 -8.40
N GLN A 270 45.64 -22.63 -8.72
CA GLN A 270 46.63 -21.56 -8.73
C GLN A 270 46.26 -20.50 -9.78
N GLU A 271 46.17 -19.24 -9.34
CA GLU A 271 46.02 -18.07 -10.20
C GLU A 271 47.21 -17.97 -11.16
N THR A 272 46.95 -18.16 -12.45
CA THR A 272 47.84 -17.69 -13.52
C THR A 272 47.40 -16.28 -13.88
N PRO A 273 48.30 -15.27 -13.93
CA PRO A 273 47.93 -13.92 -14.32
C PRO A 273 47.46 -13.91 -15.78
N ALA A 274 46.17 -13.66 -16.02
CA ALA A 274 45.67 -13.41 -17.36
C ALA A 274 45.95 -11.94 -17.72
N THR A 275 46.82 -11.78 -18.71
CA THR A 275 47.22 -10.55 -19.41
C THR A 275 46.02 -9.68 -19.79
N LEU A 276 46.14 -8.36 -19.58
CA LEU A 276 45.16 -7.37 -20.08
C LEU A 276 44.93 -7.56 -21.59
N PRO A 277 43.68 -7.58 -22.08
CA PRO A 277 43.43 -7.42 -23.51
C PRO A 277 43.77 -5.97 -23.91
N THR A 278 44.71 -5.84 -24.83
CA THR A 278 45.09 -4.60 -25.52
C THR A 278 43.86 -3.90 -26.11
N PRO A 279 43.70 -2.56 -25.98
CA PRO A 279 42.60 -1.84 -26.61
C PRO A 279 42.71 -1.88 -28.13
N ALA A 280 41.61 -2.23 -28.80
CA ALA A 280 41.52 -2.21 -30.26
C ALA A 280 41.59 -0.76 -30.80
N PRO A 281 42.26 -0.53 -31.95
CA PRO A 281 42.41 0.79 -32.53
C PRO A 281 41.10 1.35 -33.09
N TRP A 282 40.91 2.64 -32.85
CA TRP A 282 39.75 3.44 -33.19
C TRP A 282 39.59 3.55 -34.72
N LEU A 283 38.41 3.20 -35.23
CA LEU A 283 37.98 3.57 -36.58
C LEU A 283 36.93 4.69 -36.48
N PRO A 284 37.01 5.73 -37.32
CA PRO A 284 36.17 6.92 -37.21
C PRO A 284 34.75 6.66 -37.72
N LEU A 285 33.75 7.14 -36.97
CA LEU A 285 32.35 7.22 -37.41
C LEU A 285 32.21 8.29 -38.51
N PRO A 286 31.54 8.00 -39.63
CA PRO A 286 31.24 9.01 -40.63
C PRO A 286 30.14 9.95 -40.13
N ALA A 287 30.42 11.25 -40.20
CA ALA A 287 29.49 12.33 -39.91
C ALA A 287 28.62 12.61 -41.13
N HIS A 288 27.29 12.43 -41.03
CA HIS A 288 26.23 13.02 -41.88
C HIS A 288 24.88 12.68 -41.20
N ILE A 289 23.86 13.51 -41.01
CA ILE A 289 23.48 14.87 -41.43
C ILE A 289 22.39 15.34 -40.44
N ALA A 290 22.40 16.64 -40.14
CA ALA A 290 21.40 17.36 -39.35
C ALA A 290 20.05 17.56 -40.08
N LEU A 291 19.07 18.12 -39.34
CA LEU A 291 17.69 18.52 -39.71
C LEU A 291 16.68 17.41 -39.36
N ILE A 292 15.69 17.63 -38.49
CA ILE A 292 14.60 18.61 -38.64
C ILE A 292 14.13 19.11 -37.26
N SER A 293 14.26 20.42 -37.06
CA SER A 293 13.50 21.25 -36.13
C SER A 293 12.81 22.32 -36.99
N ILE A 294 11.55 22.67 -36.68
CA ILE A 294 10.56 23.59 -37.35
C ILE A 294 9.29 22.75 -37.62
N SER A 295 8.07 23.03 -37.14
CA SER A 295 7.45 24.28 -36.75
C SER A 295 6.24 24.05 -35.82
N LEU A 296 6.25 24.73 -34.67
CA LEU A 296 5.06 25.13 -33.93
C LEU A 296 4.62 26.48 -34.52
N ALA A 297 3.66 26.52 -35.45
CA ALA A 297 2.91 27.73 -35.83
C ALA A 297 1.86 27.46 -36.93
N VAL A 298 0.83 26.63 -36.67
CA VAL A 298 -0.44 26.73 -37.42
C VAL A 298 -1.61 26.44 -36.47
N MET A 299 -1.80 27.32 -35.48
CA MET A 299 -3.05 27.40 -34.71
C MET A 299 -3.39 28.86 -34.38
N ILE A 300 -3.26 29.77 -35.34
CA ILE A 300 -4.03 31.03 -35.38
C ILE A 300 -4.21 31.36 -36.87
N CYS A 301 -5.31 30.92 -37.50
CA CYS A 301 -5.82 31.56 -38.73
C CYS A 301 -7.23 31.13 -39.19
N THR A 302 -7.94 30.22 -38.51
CA THR A 302 -9.29 29.79 -38.96
C THR A 302 -10.45 30.19 -38.06
N PHE A 303 -10.28 31.21 -37.21
CA PHE A 303 -11.40 31.84 -36.48
C PHE A 303 -11.74 33.26 -36.95
N LYS A 304 -11.51 33.54 -38.24
CA LYS A 304 -11.98 34.79 -38.84
C LYS A 304 -12.40 34.61 -40.30
N ARG A 305 -13.48 33.84 -40.51
CA ARG A 305 -14.52 34.03 -41.53
C ARG A 305 -15.35 32.76 -41.70
N ARG A 306 -16.51 32.72 -41.05
CA ARG A 306 -17.83 32.50 -41.65
C ARG A 306 -18.89 32.64 -40.57
#